data_AF-A0A662XTR3-F1
#
_entry.id   AF-A0A662XTR3-F1
#
_cell.length_a   1.000
_cell.length_b   1.000
_cell.length_c   1.000
_cell.angle_alpha   90.00
_cell.angle_beta   90.00
_cell.angle_gamma   90.00
#
_symmetry.space_group_name_H-M   'P 1'
#
loop_
_entity.id
_entity.type
_entity.pdbx_description
1 polymer ?
#
loop_
_entity_poly.entity_id
_entity_poly.type
_entity_poly.pdbx_seq_one_letter_code
_entity_poly.pdbx_strand_id
1 'polypeptide(L)'
;MAALRQSASLGMKQAFKQQARAMSSSSRKFFVGGNWKCNGSLGQAQDLVGMLNTAKIPADVEVVVAPSAVHAATVKSSLRGDV
;
A
#
# COMPACT_ATOMS: atom_id res chain seq x y z
N MET A 1 59.20 20.55 20.86
CA MET A 1 58.14 21.57 21.09
C MET A 1 57.22 21.54 19.87
N ALA A 2 55.97 21.10 19.89
CA ALA A 2 55.07 20.69 20.96
C ALA A 2 53.94 19.83 20.34
N ALA A 3 53.43 18.90 21.16
CA ALA A 3 52.04 18.46 21.30
C ALA A 3 51.13 18.36 20.05
N LEU A 4 50.72 17.16 19.64
CA LEU A 4 49.55 16.46 20.19
C LEU A 4 48.22 17.19 19.94
N ARG A 5 47.45 16.71 18.95
CA ARG A 5 45.99 16.67 18.99
C ARG A 5 45.46 15.64 17.99
N GLN A 6 45.26 14.43 18.50
CA GLN A 6 44.29 13.49 17.93
C GLN A 6 42.93 14.21 17.84
N SER A 7 42.32 14.23 16.66
CA SER A 7 40.87 14.31 16.54
C SER A 7 40.41 13.06 15.83
N ALA A 8 40.03 12.08 16.64
CA ALA A 8 39.32 10.91 16.21
C ALA A 8 37.95 11.33 15.65
N SER A 9 37.71 11.10 14.36
CA SER A 9 36.39 10.72 13.83
C SER A 9 36.49 10.20 12.40
N LEU A 10 37.43 9.28 12.16
CA LEU A 10 37.45 8.43 10.95
C LEU A 10 36.66 7.12 11.18
N GLY A 11 35.56 7.21 11.94
CA GLY A 11 34.68 6.09 12.22
C GLY A 11 33.23 6.57 12.15
N MET A 12 32.41 5.85 11.39
CA MET A 12 30.95 6.04 11.23
C MET A 12 30.49 6.96 10.09
N LYS A 13 31.05 6.76 8.88
CA LYS A 13 30.31 7.06 7.62
C LYS A 13 30.03 5.79 6.81
N GLN A 14 29.82 4.68 7.53
CA GLN A 14 29.38 3.39 6.95
C GLN A 14 28.20 2.87 7.76
N ALA A 15 27.08 3.59 7.69
CA ALA A 15 25.79 3.06 8.09
C ALA A 15 24.77 3.60 7.09
N PHE A 16 24.01 2.70 6.49
CA PHE A 16 23.02 2.95 5.44
C PHE A 16 23.56 3.28 4.03
N LYS A 17 24.32 2.34 3.44
CA LYS A 17 24.05 2.06 2.02
C LYS A 17 22.62 1.53 1.99
N GLN A 18 21.65 2.37 1.62
CA GLN A 18 20.36 1.87 1.15
C GLN A 18 20.70 0.92 0.00
N GLN A 19 20.62 -0.38 0.26
CA GLN A 19 20.50 -1.35 -0.82
C GLN A 19 19.14 -1.06 -1.45
N ALA A 20 19.12 -0.14 -2.40
CA ALA A 20 18.01 -0.03 -3.34
C ALA A 20 17.95 -1.38 -4.04
N ARG A 21 17.03 -2.24 -3.59
CA ARG A 21 16.75 -3.50 -4.26
C ARG A 21 16.43 -3.13 -5.70
N ALA A 22 17.17 -3.69 -6.65
CA ALA A 22 16.83 -3.63 -8.05
C ALA A 22 15.47 -4.32 -8.23
N MET A 23 14.40 -3.54 -8.09
CA MET A 23 13.05 -3.99 -8.37
C MET A 23 12.92 -3.99 -9.89
N SER A 24 12.83 -5.17 -10.50
CA SER A 24 12.46 -5.33 -11.91
C SER A 24 11.24 -4.45 -12.22
N SER A 25 11.40 -3.54 -13.18
CA SER A 25 10.47 -2.44 -13.44
C SER A 25 9.51 -2.66 -14.61
N SER A 26 9.44 -3.85 -15.21
CA SER A 26 8.75 -3.99 -16.51
C SER A 26 7.77 -5.15 -16.67
N SER A 27 7.15 -5.69 -15.61
CA SER A 27 6.11 -6.72 -15.80
C SER A 27 5.05 -6.88 -14.71
N ARG A 28 5.08 -6.11 -13.62
CA ARG A 28 4.09 -6.27 -12.53
C ARG A 28 2.98 -5.23 -12.67
N LYS A 29 1.74 -5.70 -12.67
CA LYS A 29 0.55 -4.84 -12.61
C LYS A 29 0.56 -4.06 -11.29
N PHE A 30 0.20 -2.78 -11.33
CA PHE A 30 0.10 -1.99 -10.10
C PHE A 30 -1.07 -2.52 -9.27
N PHE A 31 -0.90 -2.69 -7.95
CA PHE A 31 -1.89 -3.34 -7.10
C PHE A 31 -2.25 -2.45 -5.91
N VAL A 32 -3.54 -2.29 -5.64
CA VAL A 32 -4.07 -1.53 -4.51
C VAL A 32 -5.06 -2.39 -3.73
N GLY A 33 -4.71 -2.70 -2.48
CA GLY A 33 -5.56 -3.45 -1.56
C GLY A 33 -6.21 -2.55 -0.50
N GLY A 34 -7.54 -2.58 -0.39
CA GLY A 34 -8.33 -1.87 0.62
C GLY A 34 -8.84 -2.79 1.72
N ASN A 35 -8.10 -2.94 2.82
CA ASN A 35 -8.54 -3.72 3.99
C ASN A 35 -9.42 -2.88 4.93
N TRP A 36 -10.73 -3.17 4.96
CA TRP A 36 -11.68 -2.46 5.81
C TRP A 36 -11.62 -2.92 7.27
N LYS A 37 -10.94 -4.06 7.52
CA LYS A 37 -10.83 -4.72 8.83
C LYS A 37 -12.22 -5.07 9.38
N CYS A 38 -12.39 -5.05 10.69
CA CYS A 38 -13.68 -5.23 11.37
C CYS A 38 -14.46 -3.90 11.47
N ASN A 39 -14.49 -3.10 10.41
CA ASN A 39 -15.25 -1.84 10.39
C ASN A 39 -16.41 -1.92 9.39
N GLY A 40 -17.40 -1.04 9.62
CA GLY A 40 -18.54 -0.82 8.74
C GLY A 40 -19.87 -1.24 9.34
N SER A 41 -20.92 -0.59 8.85
CA SER A 41 -22.31 -1.03 8.89
C SER A 41 -22.77 -1.31 7.46
N LEU A 42 -24.00 -1.83 7.28
CA LEU A 42 -24.55 -2.03 5.94
C LEU A 42 -24.58 -0.75 5.11
N GLY A 43 -24.96 0.39 5.72
CA GLY A 43 -24.98 1.68 5.04
C GLY A 43 -23.58 2.13 4.62
N GLN A 44 -22.60 2.05 5.53
CA GLN A 44 -21.21 2.42 5.20
C GLN A 44 -20.60 1.53 4.11
N ALA A 45 -20.92 0.23 4.11
CA ALA A 45 -20.48 -0.67 3.06
C ALA A 45 -21.10 -0.31 1.70
N GLN A 46 -22.38 0.05 1.67
CA GLN A 46 -23.06 0.51 0.46
C GLN A 46 -22.48 1.83 -0.06
N ASP A 47 -22.18 2.78 0.82
CA ASP A 47 -21.56 4.06 0.45
C ASP A 47 -20.17 3.84 -0.19
N LEU A 48 -19.34 2.98 0.41
CA LEU A 48 -18.03 2.64 -0.14
C LEU A 48 -18.15 1.92 -1.49
N VAL A 49 -19.09 0.97 -1.63
CA VAL A 49 -19.35 0.30 -2.91
C VAL A 49 -19.83 1.30 -3.97
N GLY A 50 -20.71 2.23 -3.62
CA GLY A 50 -21.16 3.29 -4.54
C GLY A 50 -20.02 4.18 -5.03
N MET A 51 -19.11 4.54 -4.13
CA MET A 51 -17.89 5.28 -4.47
C MET A 51 -17.00 4.47 -5.43
N LEU A 52 -16.74 3.19 -5.13
CA LEU A 52 -15.89 2.33 -5.96
C LEU A 52 -16.50 2.08 -7.35
N ASN A 53 -17.81 1.90 -7.43
CA ASN A 53 -18.51 1.68 -8.69
C ASN A 53 -18.44 2.91 -9.62
N THR A 54 -18.41 4.12 -9.07
CA THR A 54 -18.32 5.38 -9.83
C THR A 54 -16.88 5.85 -10.08
N ALA A 55 -15.90 5.31 -9.36
CA ALA A 55 -14.51 5.67 -9.49
C ALA A 55 -13.94 5.28 -10.87
N LYS A 56 -13.19 6.19 -11.50
CA LYS A 56 -12.41 5.88 -12.71
C LYS A 56 -11.07 5.26 -12.30
N ILE A 57 -10.92 3.96 -12.52
CA ILE A 57 -9.72 3.21 -12.18
C ILE A 57 -8.98 2.87 -13.49
N PRO A 58 -7.67 3.19 -13.62
CA PRO A 58 -6.88 2.81 -14.78
C PRO A 58 -6.79 1.29 -14.95
N ALA A 59 -6.80 0.80 -16.19
CA ALA A 59 -6.84 -0.64 -16.49
C ALA A 59 -5.59 -1.42 -16.05
N ASP A 60 -4.46 -0.72 -15.92
CA ASP A 60 -3.17 -1.24 -15.45
C ASP A 60 -3.07 -1.32 -13.91
N VAL A 61 -4.15 -0.99 -13.21
CA VAL A 61 -4.29 -1.14 -11.76
C VAL A 61 -5.22 -2.30 -11.43
N GLU A 62 -4.76 -3.18 -10.55
CA GLU A 62 -5.58 -4.20 -9.91
C GLU A 62 -5.99 -3.68 -8.54
N VAL A 63 -7.30 -3.67 -8.29
CA VAL A 63 -7.88 -3.23 -7.03
C VAL A 63 -8.57 -4.40 -6.38
N VAL A 64 -8.38 -4.54 -5.08
CA VAL A 64 -9.05 -5.56 -4.26
C VAL A 64 -9.54 -4.91 -2.99
N VAL A 65 -10.76 -5.21 -2.58
CA VAL A 65 -11.29 -4.81 -1.27
C VAL A 65 -11.47 -6.01 -0.35
N ALA A 66 -11.19 -5.81 0.93
CA ALA A 66 -11.40 -6.81 1.98
C ALA A 66 -12.37 -6.24 3.04
N PRO A 67 -13.69 -6.38 2.83
CA PRO A 67 -14.71 -6.04 3.83
C PRO A 67 -14.66 -6.98 5.04
N SER A 68 -15.35 -6.62 6.12
CA SER A 68 -15.59 -7.56 7.22
C SER A 68 -16.36 -8.79 6.73
N ALA A 69 -16.14 -9.95 7.35
CA ALA A 69 -16.69 -11.22 6.87
C ALA A 69 -18.23 -11.20 6.74
N VAL A 70 -18.92 -10.50 7.65
CA VAL A 70 -20.39 -10.37 7.64
C VAL A 70 -20.92 -9.55 6.46
N HIS A 71 -20.09 -8.70 5.86
CA HIS A 71 -20.47 -7.86 4.71
C HIS A 71 -19.97 -8.40 3.37
N ALA A 72 -19.12 -9.45 3.38
CA ALA A 72 -18.46 -9.95 2.18
C ALA A 72 -19.44 -10.35 1.06
N ALA A 73 -20.52 -11.06 1.40
CA ALA A 73 -21.52 -11.49 0.41
C ALA A 73 -22.24 -10.29 -0.24
N THR A 74 -22.67 -9.32 0.57
CA THR A 74 -23.39 -8.11 0.12
C THR A 74 -22.50 -7.18 -0.71
N VAL A 75 -21.23 -7.02 -0.31
CA VAL A 75 -20.25 -6.24 -1.08
C VAL A 75 -20.00 -6.92 -2.42
N LYS A 76 -19.74 -8.23 -2.43
CA LYS A 76 -19.50 -9.00 -3.65
C LYS A 76 -20.67 -8.95 -4.64
N SER A 77 -21.91 -8.95 -4.16
CA SER A 77 -23.08 -8.91 -5.05
C SER A 77 -23.31 -7.55 -5.71
N SER A 78 -22.72 -6.47 -5.17
CA SER A 78 -23.02 -5.08 -5.54
C SER A 78 -21.82 -4.34 -6.13
N LEU A 79 -20.61 -4.86 -5.94
CA LEU A 79 -19.37 -4.32 -6.48
C LEU A 79 -19.17 -4.78 -7.93
N ARG A 80 -18.70 -3.87 -8.79
CA ARG A 80 -18.34 -4.19 -10.17
C ARG A 80 -17.17 -5.17 -10.25
N GLY A 81 -17.13 -5.99 -11.30
CA GLY A 81 -16.23 -7.14 -11.39
C GLY A 81 -14.75 -6.84 -11.64
N ASP A 82 -14.37 -5.58 -11.91
CA ASP A 82 -12.99 -5.13 -12.06
C ASP A 82 -12.35 -4.62 -10.74
N VAL A 83 -13.05 -4.77 -9.61
CA VAL A 83 -12.64 -4.38 -8.25
C VAL A 83 -12.91 -5.50 -7.24
#